data_AF-A0A3A8IWL4-F1
#
_entry.id   AF-A0A3A8IWL4-F1
#
_cell.length_a   1.000
_cell.length_b   1.000
_cell.length_c   1.000
_cell.angle_alpha   90.00
_cell.angle_beta   90.00
_cell.angle_gamma   90.00
#
_symmetry.space_group_name_H-M   'P 1'
#
loop_
_entity.id
_entity.type
_entity.pdbx_description
1 polymer ?
#
loop_
_entity_poly.entity_id
_entity_poly.type
_entity_poly.pdbx_seq_one_letter_code
_entity_poly.pdbx_strand_id
1 'polypeptide(L)'
;MKPLPPGLLGFTAAHMKRPASLLIALACALLLPACGPSECTPDNCRDGCCSEENECVRYASDESCGPKGGGACLGCATGSVCHLGQRACIVGVMRTRVQPARATILPYDPYSTEDEDWDFDGSPPDVVVEMRCPSASGVFRTPEDESLRPRWNTGGCEVITSNLLKFPLEISIFDVDDFAFDDSMGSFNYQVTPEDLHFGRIELALPEAVLALEIDLSHTYSAE
;
A
#
# COMPACT_ATOMS: atom_id res chain seq x y z
N MET A 1 -89.87 -16.64 65.95
CA MET A 1 -88.89 -17.30 65.04
C MET A 1 -87.49 -16.85 65.44
N LYS A 2 -86.62 -17.82 65.81
CA LYS A 2 -85.15 -17.85 65.68
C LYS A 2 -84.27 -16.74 66.34
N PRO A 3 -82.97 -17.02 66.62
CA PRO A 3 -82.29 -16.60 67.85
C PRO A 3 -81.21 -15.49 67.68
N LEU A 4 -80.68 -15.04 68.83
CA LEU A 4 -79.38 -14.38 69.14
C LEU A 4 -78.13 -15.19 68.65
N PRO A 5 -76.84 -14.79 68.83
CA PRO A 5 -76.14 -13.48 68.95
C PRO A 5 -74.83 -13.40 68.04
N PRO A 6 -73.60 -12.98 68.48
CA PRO A 6 -72.85 -11.81 67.96
C PRO A 6 -71.45 -12.11 67.34
N GLY A 7 -70.76 -11.06 66.85
CA GLY A 7 -69.31 -10.93 67.05
C GLY A 7 -68.34 -10.86 65.85
N LEU A 8 -67.30 -10.05 66.07
CA LEU A 8 -65.93 -10.04 65.55
C LEU A 8 -65.58 -9.42 64.16
N LEU A 9 -64.93 -8.25 64.26
CA LEU A 9 -63.59 -7.89 63.76
C LEU A 9 -63.05 -8.54 62.48
N GLY A 10 -62.63 -7.68 61.54
CA GLY A 10 -61.70 -8.03 60.46
C GLY A 10 -61.17 -6.79 59.74
N PHE A 11 -59.96 -6.35 60.12
CA PHE A 11 -59.14 -5.44 59.32
C PHE A 11 -58.77 -6.10 57.99
N THR A 12 -58.86 -5.37 56.87
CA THR A 12 -57.90 -5.54 55.76
C THR A 12 -57.62 -4.19 55.11
N ALA A 13 -56.34 -3.82 55.12
CA ALA A 13 -55.78 -2.72 54.35
C ALA A 13 -55.56 -3.19 52.90
N ALA A 14 -55.95 -2.39 51.91
CA ALA A 14 -55.66 -2.66 50.51
C ALA A 14 -55.00 -1.43 49.85
N HIS A 15 -53.69 -1.56 49.69
CA HIS A 15 -52.86 -1.13 48.57
C HIS A 15 -53.01 0.29 47.99
N MET A 16 -52.15 1.19 48.50
CA MET A 16 -51.53 2.24 47.68
C MET A 16 -50.76 1.60 46.50
N LYS A 17 -51.21 1.86 45.26
CA LYS A 17 -50.43 1.63 44.04
C LYS A 17 -49.26 2.62 44.01
N ARG A 18 -48.05 2.16 44.33
CA ARG A 18 -46.81 2.92 44.13
C ARG A 18 -46.38 2.84 42.65
N PRO A 19 -45.92 3.94 42.04
CA PRO A 19 -45.40 3.97 40.68
C PRO A 19 -43.95 3.46 40.67
N ALA A 20 -43.74 2.18 40.97
CA ALA A 20 -42.39 1.61 41.04
C ALA A 20 -41.93 1.01 39.69
N SER A 21 -42.85 0.77 38.75
CA SER A 21 -42.53 0.03 37.52
C SER A 21 -41.87 0.87 36.41
N LEU A 22 -41.88 2.22 36.51
CA LEU A 22 -41.27 3.06 35.47
C LEU A 22 -39.77 3.33 35.70
N LEU A 23 -39.26 3.16 36.93
CA LEU A 23 -37.86 3.44 37.27
C LEU A 23 -36.92 2.25 37.03
N ILE A 24 -37.44 1.02 36.94
CA ILE A 24 -36.62 -0.18 36.71
C ILE A 24 -36.34 -0.38 35.21
N ALA A 25 -37.29 -0.03 34.34
CA ALA A 25 -37.09 -0.10 32.89
C ALA A 25 -36.03 0.91 32.38
N LEU A 26 -35.86 2.05 33.07
CA LEU A 26 -34.87 3.06 32.71
C LEU A 26 -33.46 2.72 33.22
N ALA A 27 -33.34 1.91 34.29
CA ALA A 27 -32.05 1.49 34.85
C ALA A 27 -31.39 0.33 34.05
N CYS A 28 -32.19 -0.56 33.46
CA CYS A 28 -31.65 -1.65 32.63
C CYS A 28 -31.12 -1.18 31.25
N ALA A 29 -31.49 0.02 30.79
CA ALA A 29 -30.94 0.60 29.56
C ALA A 29 -29.56 1.26 29.75
N LEU A 30 -29.10 1.46 30.98
CA LEU A 30 -27.84 2.14 31.31
C LEU A 30 -26.71 1.18 31.77
N LEU A 31 -26.97 -0.13 31.79
CA LEU A 31 -26.02 -1.15 32.26
C LEU A 31 -25.74 -2.26 31.24
N LEU A 32 -26.25 -2.14 30.01
CA LEU A 32 -25.73 -2.97 28.93
C LEU A 32 -24.35 -2.42 28.57
N PRO A 33 -23.25 -3.17 28.76
CA PRO A 33 -22.04 -2.85 28.02
C PRO A 33 -22.47 -2.80 26.55
N ALA A 34 -22.10 -1.73 25.85
CA ALA A 34 -22.33 -1.65 24.43
C ALA A 34 -21.65 -2.87 23.79
N CYS A 35 -22.42 -3.93 23.52
CA CYS A 35 -22.00 -5.07 22.73
C CYS A 35 -21.90 -4.59 21.28
N GLY A 36 -20.86 -3.80 21.02
CA GLY A 36 -20.29 -3.74 19.69
C GLY A 36 -19.62 -5.09 19.38
N PRO A 37 -19.53 -5.47 18.10
CA PRO A 37 -18.67 -6.58 17.69
C PRO A 37 -17.29 -6.44 18.35
N SER A 38 -16.76 -7.55 18.89
CA SER A 38 -15.48 -7.61 19.62
C SER A 38 -14.27 -7.34 18.73
N GLU A 39 -14.48 -7.29 17.42
CA GLU A 39 -13.47 -7.00 16.44
C GLU A 39 -13.95 -5.85 15.57
N CYS A 40 -13.10 -4.85 15.41
CA CYS A 40 -13.35 -3.78 14.47
C CYS A 40 -13.27 -4.34 13.04
N THR A 41 -14.33 -4.15 12.27
CA THR A 41 -14.44 -4.57 10.87
C THR A 41 -14.88 -3.38 10.02
N PRO A 42 -14.59 -3.40 8.70
CA PRO A 42 -15.05 -2.35 7.80
C PRO A 42 -16.58 -2.13 7.84
N ASP A 43 -17.35 -3.19 8.09
CA ASP A 43 -18.81 -3.14 8.18
C ASP A 43 -19.31 -2.45 9.46
N ASN A 44 -18.56 -2.58 10.57
CA ASN A 44 -18.96 -2.03 11.87
C ASN A 44 -18.30 -0.69 12.21
N CYS A 45 -17.28 -0.30 11.44
CA CYS A 45 -16.59 0.98 11.55
C CYS A 45 -16.69 1.82 10.27
N ARG A 46 -17.91 1.88 9.72
CA ARG A 46 -18.20 2.48 8.40
C ARG A 46 -17.78 3.93 8.24
N ASP A 47 -17.84 4.72 9.32
CA ASP A 47 -17.50 6.15 9.32
C ASP A 47 -16.08 6.42 9.86
N GLY A 48 -15.25 5.37 10.04
CA GLY A 48 -14.00 5.41 10.79
C GLY A 48 -12.90 4.45 10.29
N CYS A 49 -11.97 4.12 11.18
CA CYS A 49 -10.94 3.10 10.97
C CYS A 49 -10.73 2.24 12.23
N CYS A 50 -10.04 1.11 12.06
CA CYS A 50 -9.70 0.22 13.18
C CYS A 50 -8.30 0.54 13.73
N SER A 51 -8.21 0.73 15.05
CA SER A 51 -6.92 0.90 15.74
C SER A 51 -6.17 -0.42 15.91
N GLU A 52 -4.90 -0.35 16.33
CA GLU A 52 -4.10 -1.52 16.71
C GLU A 52 -4.70 -2.32 17.88
N GLU A 53 -5.50 -1.66 18.71
CA GLU A 53 -6.22 -2.27 19.85
C GLU A 53 -7.59 -2.83 19.45
N ASN A 54 -7.86 -2.91 18.13
CA ASN A 54 -9.10 -3.44 17.56
C ASN A 54 -10.35 -2.60 17.89
N GLU A 55 -10.16 -1.31 18.12
CA GLU A 55 -11.24 -0.36 18.43
C GLU A 55 -11.62 0.47 17.21
N CYS A 56 -12.92 0.77 17.07
CA CYS A 56 -13.41 1.62 15.99
C CYS A 56 -13.25 3.11 16.33
N VAL A 57 -12.34 3.78 15.63
CA VAL A 57 -12.15 5.24 15.70
C VAL A 57 -13.16 5.92 14.79
N ARG A 58 -14.28 6.36 15.37
CA ARG A 58 -15.40 6.99 14.62
C ARG A 58 -15.13 8.41 14.14
N TYR A 59 -14.11 9.08 14.70
CA TYR A 59 -13.71 10.43 14.30
C TYR A 59 -12.37 10.36 13.57
N ALA A 60 -12.41 9.95 12.31
CA ALA A 60 -11.22 9.68 11.50
C ALA A 60 -10.37 10.93 11.22
N SER A 61 -9.58 11.53 12.10
CA SER A 61 -8.66 12.60 11.66
C SER A 61 -7.54 12.03 10.79
N ASP A 62 -6.87 12.88 10.02
CA ASP A 62 -5.65 12.52 9.28
C ASP A 62 -4.60 11.87 10.20
N GLU A 63 -4.56 12.31 11.45
CA GLU A 63 -3.70 11.78 12.51
C GLU A 63 -4.18 10.44 13.07
N SER A 64 -5.48 10.13 12.98
CA SER A 64 -6.09 8.94 13.60
C SER A 64 -6.34 7.80 12.61
N CYS A 65 -6.66 8.13 11.36
CA CYS A 65 -7.12 7.20 10.34
C CYS A 65 -6.51 7.45 8.95
N GLY A 66 -5.55 8.36 8.84
CA GLY A 66 -5.18 8.95 7.57
C GLY A 66 -6.31 9.84 7.00
N PRO A 67 -6.08 10.56 5.89
CA PRO A 67 -7.06 11.50 5.36
C PRO A 67 -8.43 10.85 5.11
N LYS A 68 -9.47 11.41 5.74
CA LYS A 68 -10.87 10.92 5.76
C LYS A 68 -11.39 10.51 4.37
N GLY A 69 -11.81 9.24 4.24
CA GLY A 69 -12.79 8.84 3.21
C GLY A 69 -12.24 8.28 1.91
N GLY A 70 -11.05 7.67 1.94
CA GLY A 70 -10.43 7.10 0.74
C GLY A 70 -8.92 7.29 0.68
N GLY A 71 -8.22 7.66 1.76
CA GLY A 71 -6.76 7.62 1.75
C GLY A 71 -6.24 6.27 1.26
N ALA A 72 -5.12 6.26 0.52
CA ALA A 72 -4.41 5.03 0.20
C ALA A 72 -4.25 4.20 1.48
N CYS A 73 -4.39 2.89 1.42
CA CYS A 73 -4.14 2.01 2.55
C CYS A 73 -2.63 2.04 2.89
N LEU A 74 -2.16 3.12 3.52
CA LEU A 74 -0.74 3.38 3.75
C LEU A 74 -0.15 2.48 4.85
N GLY A 75 -1.00 1.82 5.63
CA GLY A 75 -0.62 0.79 6.58
C GLY A 75 -1.74 -0.24 6.73
N CYS A 76 -1.39 -1.52 6.64
CA CYS A 76 -2.29 -2.65 6.92
C CYS A 76 -1.75 -3.44 8.11
N ALA A 77 -2.65 -4.09 8.85
CA ALA A 77 -2.27 -5.00 9.94
C ALA A 77 -1.35 -6.12 9.42
N THR A 78 -0.56 -6.70 10.34
CA THR A 78 0.35 -7.81 10.02
C THR A 78 -0.39 -8.94 9.30
N GLY A 79 0.18 -9.44 8.20
CA GLY A 79 -0.44 -10.45 7.33
C GLY A 79 -1.42 -9.89 6.29
N SER A 80 -1.59 -8.57 6.25
CA SER A 80 -2.41 -7.88 5.24
C SER A 80 -1.59 -6.89 4.43
N VAL A 81 -2.05 -6.63 3.20
CA VAL A 81 -1.43 -5.68 2.26
C VAL A 81 -2.48 -4.74 1.68
N CYS A 82 -2.01 -3.56 1.28
CA CYS A 82 -2.86 -2.58 0.63
C CYS A 82 -3.15 -2.96 -0.81
N HIS A 83 -4.40 -3.31 -1.11
CA HIS A 83 -4.84 -3.44 -2.49
C HIS A 83 -5.07 -2.05 -3.09
N LEU A 84 -4.13 -1.57 -3.89
CA LEU A 84 -4.11 -0.21 -4.45
C LEU A 84 -5.33 0.09 -5.33
N GLY A 85 -5.74 -0.88 -6.16
CA GLY A 85 -6.95 -0.75 -6.99
C GLY A 85 -8.27 -0.76 -6.21
N GLN A 86 -8.38 -1.54 -5.13
CA GLN A 86 -9.58 -1.60 -4.29
C GLN A 86 -9.59 -0.56 -3.17
N ARG A 87 -8.42 0.05 -2.89
CA ARG A 87 -8.18 0.97 -1.76
C ARG A 87 -8.57 0.34 -0.41
N ALA A 88 -8.24 -0.93 -0.23
CA ALA A 88 -8.59 -1.72 0.95
C ALA A 88 -7.44 -2.65 1.37
N CYS A 89 -7.34 -2.96 2.66
CA CYS A 89 -6.44 -3.99 3.16
C CYS A 89 -7.03 -5.37 2.88
N ILE A 90 -6.22 -6.26 2.30
CA ILE A 90 -6.56 -7.66 2.06
C ILE A 90 -5.53 -8.55 2.76
N VAL A 91 -5.97 -9.72 3.21
CA VAL A 91 -5.05 -10.76 3.70
C VAL A 91 -4.27 -11.32 2.50
N GLY A 92 -2.96 -11.44 2.64
CA GLY A 92 -2.11 -12.02 1.61
C GLY A 92 -0.86 -11.21 1.31
N VAL A 93 -0.32 -11.40 0.10
CA VAL A 93 0.94 -10.80 -0.35
C VAL A 93 0.72 -9.94 -1.59
N MET A 94 1.33 -8.76 -1.60
CA MET A 94 1.43 -7.91 -2.77
C MET A 94 2.82 -8.05 -3.38
N ARG A 95 2.88 -8.50 -4.63
CA ARG A 95 4.10 -8.53 -5.43
C ARG A 95 4.07 -7.37 -6.42
N THR A 96 5.24 -6.77 -6.64
CA THR A 96 5.41 -5.69 -7.59
C THR A 96 6.43 -6.12 -8.63
N ARG A 97 6.02 -6.06 -9.89
CA ARG A 97 6.92 -6.15 -11.03
C ARG A 97 7.51 -4.76 -11.28
N VAL A 98 8.84 -4.70 -11.28
CA VAL A 98 9.63 -3.51 -11.58
C VAL A 98 10.21 -3.69 -12.97
N GLN A 99 9.88 -2.80 -13.89
CA GLN A 99 10.23 -2.97 -15.30
C GLN A 99 10.67 -1.65 -15.94
N PRO A 100 11.92 -1.54 -16.44
CA PRO A 100 12.32 -0.41 -17.26
C PRO A 100 11.39 -0.30 -18.49
N ALA A 101 10.89 0.91 -18.74
CA ALA A 101 9.92 1.16 -19.80
C ALA A 101 10.54 1.95 -20.95
N ARG A 102 11.24 3.04 -20.62
CA ARG A 102 11.93 3.88 -21.61
C ARG A 102 13.01 4.75 -20.99
N ALA A 103 13.95 5.19 -21.80
CA ALA A 103 14.93 6.20 -21.41
C ALA A 103 15.02 7.32 -22.46
N THR A 104 15.77 8.38 -22.12
CA THR A 104 16.24 9.39 -23.06
C THR A 104 17.73 9.59 -22.79
N ILE A 105 18.54 9.34 -23.81
CA ILE A 105 20.00 9.39 -23.73
C ILE A 105 20.50 10.68 -24.40
N LEU A 106 21.61 11.19 -23.89
CA LEU A 106 22.34 12.30 -24.48
C LEU A 106 22.84 11.90 -25.88
N PRO A 107 22.80 12.78 -26.89
CA PRO A 107 23.20 12.43 -28.26
C PRO A 107 24.71 12.27 -28.48
N TYR A 108 25.52 12.35 -27.43
CA TYR A 108 26.97 12.19 -27.43
C TYR A 108 27.39 11.53 -26.12
N ASP A 109 28.50 10.80 -26.10
CA ASP A 109 29.11 10.28 -24.88
C ASP A 109 29.79 11.42 -24.10
N PRO A 110 29.28 11.81 -22.91
CA PRO A 110 29.89 12.86 -22.11
C PRO A 110 31.17 12.40 -21.39
N TYR A 111 31.51 11.11 -21.41
CA TYR A 111 32.63 10.54 -20.67
C TYR A 111 33.92 10.44 -21.50
N SER A 112 33.79 10.35 -22.82
CA SER A 112 34.92 10.38 -23.74
C SER A 112 35.35 11.81 -24.11
N THR A 113 36.65 11.96 -24.38
CA THR A 113 37.26 13.25 -24.80
C THR A 113 37.98 13.16 -26.15
N GLU A 114 38.04 11.96 -26.73
CA GLU A 114 38.67 11.70 -28.02
C GLU A 114 37.65 11.35 -29.10
N ASP A 115 36.55 10.71 -28.71
CA ASP A 115 35.41 10.34 -29.56
C ASP A 115 34.11 10.65 -28.82
N GLU A 116 33.31 11.61 -29.28
CA GLU A 116 32.07 12.01 -28.61
C GLU A 116 30.87 11.17 -29.09
N ASP A 117 31.05 10.28 -30.07
CA ASP A 117 30.01 9.36 -30.49
C ASP A 117 29.93 8.19 -29.52
N TRP A 118 28.72 7.67 -29.28
CA TRP A 118 28.50 6.48 -28.47
C TRP A 118 29.10 5.25 -29.15
N ASP A 119 28.75 5.06 -30.43
CA ASP A 119 29.28 3.97 -31.25
C ASP A 119 30.28 4.47 -32.28
N PHE A 120 31.34 3.69 -32.50
CA PHE A 120 32.39 4.00 -33.48
C PHE A 120 31.88 4.11 -34.93
N ASP A 121 30.76 3.47 -35.25
CA ASP A 121 30.16 3.53 -36.59
C ASP A 121 29.18 4.71 -36.77
N GLY A 122 28.99 5.52 -35.72
CA GLY A 122 28.12 6.69 -35.68
C GLY A 122 26.64 6.37 -35.53
N SER A 123 26.29 5.14 -35.17
CA SER A 123 24.93 4.77 -34.76
C SER A 123 24.58 5.33 -33.37
N PRO A 124 23.29 5.35 -32.99
CA PRO A 124 22.88 5.60 -31.61
C PRO A 124 23.26 4.43 -30.69
N PRO A 125 23.45 4.68 -29.39
CA PRO A 125 23.88 3.66 -28.43
C PRO A 125 22.94 2.44 -28.37
N ASP A 126 23.52 1.27 -28.15
CA ASP A 126 22.89 -0.01 -27.88
C ASP A 126 22.49 -0.13 -26.39
N VAL A 127 21.42 0.57 -26.02
CA VAL A 127 21.11 0.79 -24.61
C VAL A 127 20.53 -0.47 -23.93
N VAL A 128 21.12 -0.82 -22.77
CA VAL A 128 20.59 -1.83 -21.85
C VAL A 128 20.44 -1.28 -20.44
N VAL A 129 19.32 -1.62 -19.78
CA VAL A 129 19.14 -1.40 -18.34
C VAL A 129 19.33 -2.72 -17.59
N GLU A 130 20.29 -2.71 -16.67
CA GLU A 130 20.54 -3.77 -15.71
C GLU A 130 19.95 -3.40 -14.34
N MET A 131 19.27 -4.34 -13.70
CA MET A 131 18.74 -4.15 -12.36
C MET A 131 19.04 -5.32 -11.43
N ARG A 132 19.29 -4.99 -10.16
CA ARG A 132 19.24 -5.94 -9.04
C ARG A 132 18.13 -5.51 -8.10
N CYS A 133 17.19 -6.44 -7.88
CA CYS A 133 16.01 -6.16 -7.09
C CYS A 133 16.10 -6.82 -5.71
N PRO A 134 15.56 -6.17 -4.67
CA PRO A 134 15.71 -6.67 -3.31
C PRO A 134 14.97 -8.00 -3.15
N SER A 135 15.70 -9.00 -2.63
CA SER A 135 15.20 -10.38 -2.45
C SER A 135 14.89 -11.15 -3.74
N ALA A 136 15.22 -10.61 -4.91
CA ALA A 136 15.30 -11.38 -6.14
C ALA A 136 16.74 -11.87 -6.33
N SER A 137 16.92 -13.14 -6.72
CA SER A 137 18.24 -13.69 -7.01
C SER A 137 18.65 -13.34 -8.44
N GLY A 138 19.82 -12.74 -8.61
CA GLY A 138 20.44 -12.52 -9.92
C GLY A 138 20.40 -11.08 -10.40
N VAL A 139 20.71 -10.95 -11.68
CA VAL A 139 20.79 -9.70 -12.42
C VAL A 139 19.78 -9.76 -13.55
N PHE A 140 19.00 -8.71 -13.73
CA PHE A 140 17.93 -8.65 -14.73
C PHE A 140 18.27 -7.56 -15.74
N ARG A 141 18.43 -7.94 -17.01
CA ARG A 141 18.71 -7.01 -18.11
C ARG A 141 17.50 -6.88 -19.04
N THR A 142 17.32 -5.70 -19.60
CA THR A 142 16.46 -5.52 -20.78
C THR A 142 17.16 -6.10 -22.03
N PRO A 143 16.42 -6.33 -23.12
CA PRO A 143 17.04 -6.40 -24.44
C PRO A 143 17.78 -5.10 -24.78
N GLU A 144 18.77 -5.18 -25.65
CA GLU A 144 19.40 -4.03 -26.32
C GLU A 144 18.39 -3.30 -27.19
N ASP A 145 18.54 -1.97 -27.29
CA ASP A 145 17.76 -1.12 -28.19
C ASP A 145 18.61 0.08 -28.67
N GLU A 146 19.13 -0.04 -29.89
CA GLU A 146 19.95 0.95 -30.62
C GLU A 146 19.16 2.27 -30.83
N SER A 147 19.22 3.18 -29.86
CA SER A 147 18.37 4.38 -29.85
C SER A 147 18.77 5.39 -28.79
N LEU A 148 18.68 6.68 -29.12
CA LEU A 148 18.69 7.76 -28.11
C LEU A 148 17.41 7.81 -27.25
N ARG A 149 16.38 7.05 -27.61
CA ARG A 149 15.08 6.98 -26.91
C ARG A 149 14.59 5.52 -26.83
N PRO A 150 15.33 4.65 -26.15
CA PRO A 150 15.04 3.23 -26.13
C PRO A 150 13.73 2.95 -25.39
N ARG A 151 13.08 1.84 -25.73
CA ARG A 151 11.80 1.39 -25.18
C ARG A 151 11.80 -0.11 -24.98
N TRP A 152 11.48 -0.54 -23.76
CA TRP A 152 11.45 -1.94 -23.39
C TRP A 152 10.07 -2.37 -22.91
N ASN A 153 9.67 -3.58 -23.29
CA ASN A 153 8.45 -4.25 -22.81
C ASN A 153 8.75 -5.56 -22.07
N THR A 154 10.04 -5.91 -21.95
CA THR A 154 10.55 -7.07 -21.22
C THR A 154 11.83 -6.71 -20.47
N GLY A 155 12.23 -7.57 -19.54
CA GLY A 155 13.28 -7.28 -18.57
C GLY A 155 12.68 -6.93 -17.20
N GLY A 156 13.57 -6.66 -16.25
CA GLY A 156 13.21 -6.39 -14.87
C GLY A 156 12.87 -7.63 -14.04
N CYS A 157 12.18 -7.42 -12.93
CA CYS A 157 12.08 -8.40 -11.85
C CYS A 157 10.73 -8.34 -11.15
N GLU A 158 10.39 -9.40 -10.42
CA GLU A 158 9.23 -9.42 -9.52
C GLU A 158 9.69 -9.61 -8.08
N VAL A 159 9.19 -8.77 -7.18
CA VAL A 159 9.62 -8.72 -5.79
C VAL A 159 8.43 -8.53 -4.85
N ILE A 160 8.57 -9.00 -3.62
CA ILE A 160 7.59 -8.71 -2.57
C ILE A 160 7.63 -7.21 -2.29
N THR A 161 6.49 -6.55 -2.34
CA THR A 161 6.46 -5.08 -2.30
C THR A 161 6.95 -4.51 -0.98
N SER A 162 6.74 -5.22 0.13
CA SER A 162 7.29 -4.81 1.42
C SER A 162 8.82 -4.79 1.45
N ASN A 163 9.51 -5.53 0.58
CA ASN A 163 10.96 -5.47 0.44
C ASN A 163 11.40 -4.27 -0.40
N LEU A 164 10.64 -3.90 -1.44
CA LEU A 164 10.89 -2.66 -2.20
C LEU A 164 10.87 -1.42 -1.33
N LEU A 165 9.97 -1.37 -0.33
CA LEU A 165 9.86 -0.25 0.61
C LEU A 165 10.96 -0.22 1.69
N LYS A 166 11.75 -1.29 1.82
CA LYS A 166 12.77 -1.45 2.86
C LYS A 166 14.20 -1.43 2.32
N PHE A 167 14.37 -1.88 1.09
CA PHE A 167 15.66 -2.07 0.45
C PHE A 167 15.64 -1.44 -0.94
N PRO A 168 16.72 -0.75 -1.34
CA PRO A 168 16.76 -0.08 -2.62
C PRO A 168 16.88 -1.06 -3.79
N LEU A 169 16.43 -0.60 -4.96
CA LEU A 169 16.81 -1.14 -6.26
C LEU A 169 18.23 -0.70 -6.59
N GLU A 170 19.05 -1.58 -7.17
CA GLU A 170 20.31 -1.19 -7.81
C GLU A 170 20.07 -1.18 -9.32
N ILE A 171 20.37 -0.06 -9.98
CA ILE A 171 20.08 0.17 -11.40
C ILE A 171 21.36 0.66 -12.07
N SER A 172 21.69 0.04 -13.20
CA SER A 172 22.82 0.38 -14.05
C SER A 172 22.35 0.45 -15.50
N ILE A 173 22.92 1.36 -16.27
CA ILE A 173 22.56 1.60 -17.67
C ILE A 173 23.84 1.56 -18.48
N PHE A 174 23.81 0.84 -19.58
CA PHE A 174 24.98 0.56 -20.40
C PHE A 174 24.67 0.86 -21.86
N ASP A 175 25.71 1.29 -22.56
CA ASP A 175 25.88 1.07 -23.99
C ASP A 175 26.55 -0.30 -24.20
N VAL A 176 26.12 -1.09 -25.17
CA VAL A 176 26.66 -2.45 -25.36
C VAL A 176 27.55 -2.50 -26.59
N ASP A 177 28.85 -2.66 -26.35
CA ASP A 177 29.83 -2.81 -27.42
C ASP A 177 30.12 -4.28 -27.75
N ASP A 178 29.75 -4.72 -28.96
CA ASP A 178 30.00 -6.07 -29.46
C ASP A 178 31.49 -6.50 -29.46
N PHE A 179 32.42 -5.53 -29.46
CA PHE A 179 33.86 -5.77 -29.57
C PHE A 179 34.71 -5.07 -28.49
N ALA A 180 34.07 -4.41 -27.51
CA ALA A 180 34.73 -3.75 -26.38
C ALA A 180 34.07 -4.16 -25.06
N PHE A 181 34.32 -3.40 -23.99
CA PHE A 181 33.58 -3.55 -22.73
C PHE A 181 32.39 -2.60 -22.80
N ASP A 182 31.20 -3.05 -22.39
CA ASP A 182 30.01 -2.19 -22.25
C ASP A 182 30.34 -0.87 -21.53
N ASP A 183 30.07 0.25 -22.20
CA ASP A 183 30.26 1.57 -21.62
C ASP A 183 29.15 1.92 -20.63
N SER A 184 29.53 2.22 -19.39
CA SER A 184 28.57 2.54 -18.33
C SER A 184 28.05 3.97 -18.48
N MET A 185 26.77 4.11 -18.83
CA MET A 185 26.06 5.40 -18.81
C MET A 185 25.69 5.89 -17.41
N GLY A 186 25.82 5.01 -16.40
CA GLY A 186 25.62 5.38 -15.00
C GLY A 186 25.08 4.24 -14.13
N SER A 187 25.21 4.40 -12.82
CA SER A 187 24.71 3.44 -11.82
C SER A 187 24.25 4.14 -10.55
N PHE A 188 23.12 3.72 -9.99
CA PHE A 188 22.55 4.34 -8.80
C PHE A 188 21.63 3.38 -8.05
N ASN A 189 21.33 3.76 -6.80
CA ASN A 189 20.39 3.05 -5.95
C ASN A 189 19.11 3.87 -5.78
N TYR A 190 17.94 3.26 -5.95
CA TYR A 190 16.66 3.93 -5.78
C TYR A 190 15.79 3.25 -4.71
N GLN A 191 15.39 4.03 -3.71
CA GLN A 191 14.47 3.56 -2.68
C GLN A 191 13.03 3.82 -3.12
N VAL A 192 12.31 2.77 -3.48
CA VAL A 192 10.88 2.85 -3.83
C VAL A 192 10.09 3.38 -2.65
N THR A 193 9.18 4.32 -2.93
CA THR A 193 8.30 4.96 -1.97
C THR A 193 6.86 4.46 -2.12
N PRO A 194 6.00 4.65 -1.10
CA PRO A 194 4.57 4.38 -1.24
C PRO A 194 3.89 5.17 -2.37
N GLU A 195 4.41 6.36 -2.68
CA GLU A 195 3.89 7.21 -3.75
C GLU A 195 4.19 6.62 -5.14
N ASP A 196 5.39 6.09 -5.36
CA ASP A 196 5.75 5.41 -6.61
C ASP A 196 4.84 4.20 -6.85
N LEU A 197 4.61 3.39 -5.81
CA LEU A 197 3.68 2.27 -5.87
C LEU A 197 2.26 2.72 -6.21
N HIS A 198 1.82 3.85 -5.64
CA HIS A 198 0.49 4.38 -5.94
C HIS A 198 0.35 4.85 -7.39
N PHE A 199 1.36 5.55 -7.91
CA PHE A 199 1.37 6.01 -9.30
C PHE A 199 1.67 4.90 -10.31
N GLY A 200 2.22 3.78 -9.86
CA GLY A 200 2.60 2.66 -10.72
C GLY A 200 3.81 2.96 -11.59
N ARG A 201 4.65 3.92 -11.21
CA ARG A 201 5.84 4.31 -11.98
C ARG A 201 6.86 5.09 -11.16
N ILE A 202 8.10 5.03 -11.61
CA ILE A 202 9.23 5.83 -11.14
C ILE A 202 9.75 6.62 -12.34
N GLU A 203 9.91 7.93 -12.17
CA GLU A 203 10.54 8.81 -13.15
C GLU A 203 11.84 9.36 -12.55
N LEU A 204 12.96 9.08 -13.21
CA LEU A 204 14.29 9.44 -12.76
C LEU A 204 14.95 10.36 -13.77
N ALA A 205 15.64 11.37 -13.28
CA ALA A 205 16.56 12.18 -14.07
C ALA A 205 17.99 11.90 -13.59
N LEU A 206 18.85 11.44 -14.49
CA LEU A 206 20.19 10.97 -14.16
C LEU A 206 21.21 11.77 -14.98
N PRO A 207 21.73 12.90 -14.47
CA PRO A 207 22.93 13.47 -15.10
C PRO A 207 24.05 12.41 -15.11
N GLU A 208 24.93 12.33 -16.12
CA GLU A 208 25.14 13.24 -17.25
C GLU A 208 24.66 12.66 -18.60
N ALA A 209 24.69 11.33 -18.79
CA ALA A 209 24.31 10.67 -20.04
C ALA A 209 22.81 10.32 -20.16
N VAL A 210 22.11 10.08 -19.05
CA VAL A 210 20.71 9.59 -19.06
C VAL A 210 19.73 10.67 -18.60
N LEU A 211 19.30 11.49 -19.55
CA LEU A 211 18.40 12.62 -19.29
C LEU A 211 17.10 12.23 -18.57
N ALA A 212 16.56 11.05 -18.88
CA ALA A 212 15.41 10.48 -18.18
C ALA A 212 15.41 8.95 -18.24
N LEU A 213 14.97 8.30 -17.17
CA LEU A 213 14.62 6.88 -17.12
C LEU A 213 13.23 6.73 -16.48
N GLU A 214 12.35 5.97 -17.13
CA GLU A 214 11.04 5.61 -16.61
C GLU A 214 10.97 4.10 -16.36
N ILE A 215 10.48 3.74 -15.17
CA ILE A 215 10.31 2.36 -14.72
C ILE A 215 8.84 2.18 -14.35
N ASP A 216 8.17 1.23 -14.97
CA ASP A 216 6.81 0.84 -14.65
C ASP A 216 6.78 -0.08 -13.42
N LEU A 217 5.80 0.17 -12.56
CA LEU A 217 5.48 -0.66 -11.39
C LEU A 217 4.07 -1.24 -11.57
N SER A 218 3.97 -2.56 -11.61
CA SER A 218 2.67 -3.25 -11.68
C SER A 218 2.52 -4.25 -10.55
N HIS A 219 1.30 -4.37 -10.01
CA HIS A 219 1.06 -5.10 -8.77
C HIS A 219 0.18 -6.32 -9.00
N THR A 220 0.57 -7.43 -8.40
CA THR A 220 -0.25 -8.64 -8.30
C THR A 220 -0.52 -8.95 -6.83
N TYR A 221 -1.71 -9.49 -6.60
CA TYR A 221 -2.22 -9.81 -5.27
C TYR A 221 -2.54 -11.30 -5.21
N SER A 222 -2.02 -11.98 -4.20
CA SER A 222 -2.34 -13.38 -3.94
C SER A 222 -2.77 -13.55 -2.49
N ALA A 223 -3.81 -14.34 -2.28
CA ALA A 223 -4.08 -14.89 -0.95
C ALA A 223 -2.89 -15.76 -0.52
N GLU A 224 -2.58 -15.78 0.77
CA GLU A 224 -1.67 -16.78 1.34
C GLU A 224 -2.23 -18.20 1.22
#